data_AF-A0A2P7EE86-F1
#
_entry.id   AF-A0A2P7EE86-F1
#
_cell.length_a   1.000
_cell.length_b   1.000
_cell.length_c   1.000
_cell.angle_alpha   90.00
_cell.angle_beta   90.00
_cell.angle_gamma   90.00
#
_symmetry.space_group_name_H-M   'P 1'
#
loop_
_entity.id
_entity.type
_entity.pdbx_description
1 polymer ?
#
loop_
_entity_poly.entity_id
_entity_poly.type
_entity_poly.pdbx_seq_one_letter_code
_entity_poly.pdbx_strand_id
1 'polypeptide(L)'
;MPSSRLLFLALRLGLFQACLGALAVLTLGIFNRLLIDDFQVPAVLTALALGCQQLVAFTRVWFGKRSDQCRLGGLRRTPFILGGAAAFCLLFWLAGSTVLWVAAAAQAGDSAAVLTRSLVLALVFLLYGTAISASSTPFAALLVDVTNERERPALVSVVWSMLTVGIVVGAIFASRFLGSACASTDLSLVISAVRELTVVAPIVIFGLILVAVIGVEPSLTNGPKPATAISRKIQELGFSDSIKLLRADPQVAYFFCVLCLFTFSLFLQEAVLEPYGGAVFNMTVCDTTRLNALWGMGTLVGIASTGFLLVPRLGPQRTALIGGVVSAVFLVAIAASGLLQSVALFKFALVLFGYGAGVGTNACLTLMLGLTSPQLAGTFIGLWGLAQAYARGFATVAGGGLLSLFGGFFGNQNSYGAYASVFLLQAFGLLLAGILLLRVDTALFQQRVQRALGDLLALDLDA
;
A
#
# COMPACT_ATOMS: atom_id res chain seq x y z
N MET A 1 -13.12 -0.75 -26.48
CA MET A 1 -13.84 -0.71 -25.19
C MET A 1 -13.95 -2.14 -24.67
N PRO A 2 -13.73 -2.38 -23.36
CA PRO A 2 -13.87 -3.71 -22.79
C PRO A 2 -15.32 -4.22 -22.97
N SER A 3 -15.48 -5.53 -23.19
CA SER A 3 -16.81 -6.14 -23.25
C SER A 3 -17.54 -5.95 -21.91
N SER A 4 -18.87 -5.85 -21.93
CA SER A 4 -19.68 -5.68 -20.70
C SER A 4 -19.40 -6.81 -19.67
N ARG A 5 -19.14 -8.02 -20.16
CA ARG A 5 -18.73 -9.18 -19.36
C ARG A 5 -17.38 -8.97 -18.67
N LEU A 6 -16.39 -8.42 -19.37
CA LEU A 6 -15.06 -8.14 -18.81
C LEU A 6 -15.14 -7.07 -17.72
N LEU A 7 -15.94 -6.02 -17.94
CA LEU A 7 -16.14 -4.97 -16.95
C LEU A 7 -16.82 -5.51 -15.68
N PHE A 8 -17.86 -6.33 -15.83
CA PHE A 8 -18.52 -6.96 -14.68
C PHE A 8 -17.56 -7.86 -13.90
N LEU A 9 -16.76 -8.68 -14.60
CA LEU A 9 -15.74 -9.52 -13.97
C LEU A 9 -14.68 -8.67 -13.24
N ALA A 10 -14.23 -7.59 -13.86
CA ALA A 10 -13.24 -6.68 -13.27
C ALA A 10 -13.78 -5.96 -12.03
N LEU A 11 -15.05 -5.52 -12.03
CA LEU A 11 -15.70 -4.93 -10.85
C LEU A 11 -15.91 -5.96 -9.75
N ARG A 12 -16.36 -7.17 -10.10
CA ARG A 12 -16.57 -8.28 -9.16
C ARG A 12 -15.26 -8.68 -8.47
N LEU A 13 -14.19 -8.92 -9.23
CA LEU A 13 -12.88 -9.23 -8.67
C LEU A 13 -12.27 -8.01 -7.97
N GLY A 14 -12.51 -6.80 -8.50
CA GLY A 14 -12.09 -5.54 -7.90
C GLY A 14 -12.65 -5.31 -6.49
N LEU A 15 -13.79 -5.90 -6.15
CA LEU A 15 -14.34 -5.87 -4.80
C LEU A 15 -13.38 -6.45 -3.75
N PHE A 16 -12.56 -7.45 -4.10
CA PHE A 16 -11.51 -7.96 -3.23
C PHE A 16 -10.47 -6.88 -2.89
N GLN A 17 -10.01 -6.14 -3.90
CA GLN A 17 -9.06 -5.04 -3.69
C GLN A 17 -9.70 -3.86 -2.94
N ALA A 18 -10.98 -3.57 -3.21
CA ALA A 18 -11.72 -2.57 -2.45
C ALA A 18 -11.84 -2.93 -0.96
N CYS A 19 -12.01 -4.21 -0.63
CA CYS A 19 -12.00 -4.69 0.75
C CYS A 19 -10.64 -4.46 1.44
N LEU A 20 -9.53 -4.73 0.75
CA LEU A 20 -8.19 -4.43 1.28
C LEU A 20 -7.99 -2.92 1.49
N GLY A 21 -8.48 -2.09 0.56
CA GLY A 21 -8.48 -0.64 0.69
C GLY A 21 -9.27 -0.15 1.91
N ALA A 22 -10.45 -0.72 2.16
CA ALA A 22 -11.27 -0.39 3.32
C ALA A 22 -10.58 -0.77 4.64
N LEU A 23 -9.97 -1.97 4.71
CA LEU A 23 -9.18 -2.39 5.89
C LEU A 23 -7.96 -1.49 6.12
N ALA A 24 -7.32 -1.02 5.05
CA ALA A 24 -6.20 -0.07 5.16
C ALA A 24 -6.64 1.22 5.86
N VAL A 25 -7.83 1.75 5.59
CA VAL A 25 -8.36 2.93 6.29
C VAL A 25 -8.67 2.66 7.76
N LEU A 26 -9.21 1.49 8.08
CA LEU A 26 -9.49 1.14 9.47
C LEU A 26 -8.20 1.02 10.29
N THR A 27 -7.14 0.49 9.70
CA THR A 27 -5.85 0.30 10.38
C THR A 27 -5.00 1.57 10.39
N LEU A 28 -4.69 2.14 9.23
CA LEU A 28 -3.83 3.32 9.10
C LEU A 28 -4.55 4.64 9.39
N GLY A 29 -5.87 4.68 9.24
CA GLY A 29 -6.67 5.86 9.60
C GLY A 29 -7.10 5.83 11.06
N ILE A 30 -7.98 4.88 11.41
CA ILE A 30 -8.63 4.87 12.73
C ILE A 30 -7.66 4.42 13.84
N PHE A 31 -7.06 3.23 13.73
CA PHE A 31 -6.19 2.73 14.81
C PHE A 31 -4.95 3.59 15.00
N ASN A 32 -4.32 4.03 13.90
CA ASN A 32 -3.17 4.93 13.96
C ASN A 32 -3.48 6.22 14.73
N ARG A 33 -4.57 6.90 14.35
CA ARG A 33 -5.00 8.14 14.98
C ARG A 33 -5.32 7.93 16.46
N LEU A 34 -6.10 6.90 16.78
CA LEU A 34 -6.47 6.59 18.17
C LEU A 34 -5.24 6.32 19.05
N LEU A 35 -4.28 5.55 18.56
CA LEU A 35 -3.07 5.23 19.32
C LEU A 35 -2.22 6.47 19.61
N ILE A 36 -1.97 7.32 18.62
CA ILE A 36 -1.05 8.46 18.75
C ILE A 36 -1.74 9.65 19.45
N ASP A 37 -2.93 10.03 18.98
CA ASP A 37 -3.62 11.26 19.38
C ASP A 37 -4.47 11.06 20.65
N ASP A 38 -5.31 10.03 20.70
CA ASP A 38 -6.23 9.84 21.83
C ASP A 38 -5.59 9.06 23.00
N PHE A 39 -4.80 8.02 22.70
CA PHE A 39 -4.18 7.17 23.72
C PHE A 39 -2.73 7.57 24.05
N GLN A 40 -2.19 8.59 23.37
CA GLN A 40 -0.84 9.14 23.63
C GLN A 40 0.28 8.07 23.60
N VAL A 41 0.11 7.02 22.79
CA VAL A 41 1.13 6.01 22.55
C VAL A 41 2.26 6.64 21.73
N PRO A 42 3.54 6.34 22.02
CA PRO A 42 4.65 6.83 21.21
C PRO A 42 4.48 6.49 19.72
N ALA A 43 4.56 7.51 18.86
CA ALA A 43 4.33 7.35 17.42
C ALA A 43 5.23 6.29 16.77
N VAL A 44 6.48 6.16 17.22
CA VAL A 44 7.40 5.11 16.76
C VAL A 44 6.88 3.69 17.00
N LEU A 45 6.23 3.42 18.14
CA LEU A 45 5.68 2.10 18.47
C LEU A 45 4.45 1.79 17.62
N THR A 46 3.56 2.77 17.48
CA THR A 46 2.38 2.66 16.62
C THR A 46 2.77 2.42 15.17
N ALA A 47 3.70 3.23 14.65
CA ALA A 47 4.17 3.12 13.27
C ALA A 47 4.94 1.83 13.02
N LEU A 48 5.73 1.35 13.99
CA LEU A 48 6.36 0.03 13.93
C LEU A 48 5.30 -1.06 13.79
N ALA A 49 4.27 -1.04 14.64
CA ALA A 49 3.21 -2.04 14.59
C ALA A 49 2.48 -2.03 13.24
N LEU A 50 2.04 -0.87 12.77
CA LEU A 50 1.30 -0.74 11.51
C LEU A 50 2.18 -1.01 10.27
N GLY A 51 3.45 -0.63 10.31
CA GLY A 51 4.41 -0.82 9.21
C GLY A 51 4.88 -2.27 9.05
N CYS A 52 4.94 -3.05 10.13
CA CYS A 52 5.38 -4.45 10.12
C CYS A 52 4.63 -5.34 9.12
N GLN A 53 3.36 -5.03 8.83
CA GLN A 53 2.57 -5.79 7.85
C GLN A 53 3.18 -5.78 6.44
N GLN A 54 3.97 -4.75 6.09
CA GLN A 54 4.64 -4.66 4.79
C GLN A 54 6.01 -5.35 4.78
N LEU A 55 6.65 -5.49 5.94
CA LEU A 55 7.97 -6.11 6.08
C LEU A 55 7.96 -7.62 5.82
N VAL A 56 6.79 -8.25 5.86
CA VAL A 56 6.61 -9.67 5.53
C VAL A 56 6.34 -9.93 4.05
N ALA A 57 6.54 -8.94 3.18
CA ALA A 57 6.27 -9.08 1.75
C ALA A 57 7.06 -10.20 1.06
N PHE A 58 8.18 -10.67 1.62
CA PHE A 58 8.90 -11.85 1.13
C PHE A 58 8.04 -13.12 1.13
N THR A 59 7.06 -13.22 2.05
CA THR A 59 6.16 -14.36 2.16
C THR A 59 5.28 -14.54 0.92
N ARG A 60 5.06 -13.48 0.13
CA ARG A 60 4.30 -13.52 -1.13
C ARG A 60 4.87 -14.57 -2.09
N VAL A 61 6.20 -14.67 -2.20
CA VAL A 61 6.86 -15.65 -3.07
C VAL A 61 6.53 -17.08 -2.64
N TRP A 62 6.54 -17.33 -1.33
CA TRP A 62 6.22 -18.65 -0.77
C TRP A 62 4.75 -19.03 -1.01
N PHE A 63 3.82 -18.13 -0.73
CA PHE A 63 2.39 -18.36 -0.96
C PHE A 63 2.03 -18.51 -2.44
N GLY A 64 2.71 -17.78 -3.33
CA GLY A 64 2.61 -17.96 -4.78
C GLY A 64 2.89 -19.41 -5.17
N LYS A 65 4.10 -19.90 -4.85
CA LYS A 65 4.52 -21.29 -5.13
C LYS A 65 3.59 -22.33 -4.50
N ARG A 66 3.17 -22.12 -3.25
CA ARG A 66 2.31 -23.08 -2.55
C ARG A 66 0.90 -23.14 -3.16
N SER A 67 0.36 -22.00 -3.59
CA SER A 67 -0.94 -21.95 -4.26
C SER A 67 -0.92 -22.60 -5.65
N ASP A 68 0.22 -22.55 -6.37
CA ASP A 68 0.39 -23.25 -7.66
C ASP A 68 0.22 -24.77 -7.51
N GLN A 69 0.65 -25.31 -6.37
CA GLN A 69 0.68 -26.75 -6.08
C GLN A 69 -0.60 -27.27 -5.41
N CYS A 70 -1.48 -26.37 -4.98
CA CYS A 70 -2.72 -26.75 -4.30
C CYS A 70 -3.70 -27.42 -5.27
N ARG A 71 -4.44 -28.41 -4.78
CA ARG A 71 -5.51 -29.09 -5.54
C ARG A 71 -6.78 -29.31 -4.71
N LEU A 72 -6.98 -28.49 -3.67
CA LEU A 72 -8.09 -28.68 -2.74
C LEU A 72 -9.43 -28.41 -3.45
N GLY A 73 -10.32 -29.40 -3.47
CA GLY A 73 -11.65 -29.27 -4.10
C GLY A 73 -11.62 -29.04 -5.61
N GLY A 74 -10.56 -29.47 -6.31
CA GLY A 74 -10.41 -29.22 -7.75
C GLY A 74 -9.99 -27.78 -8.11
N LEU A 75 -9.64 -26.97 -7.11
CA LEU A 75 -9.22 -25.58 -7.23
C LEU A 75 -7.77 -25.43 -6.75
N ARG A 76 -7.05 -24.45 -7.31
CA ARG A 76 -5.66 -24.13 -6.96
C ARG A 76 -5.56 -22.87 -6.11
N ARG A 77 -6.21 -21.78 -6.54
CA ARG A 77 -6.03 -20.43 -5.96
C ARG A 77 -7.04 -20.11 -4.87
N THR A 78 -8.32 -20.40 -5.13
CA THR A 78 -9.45 -20.02 -4.29
C THR A 78 -9.30 -20.47 -2.83
N PRO A 79 -8.83 -21.70 -2.51
CA PRO A 79 -8.63 -22.11 -1.12
C PRO A 79 -7.64 -21.22 -0.35
N PHE A 80 -6.54 -20.81 -1.01
CA PHE A 80 -5.56 -19.90 -0.44
C PHE A 80 -6.12 -18.48 -0.29
N ILE A 81 -6.87 -18.00 -1.30
CA ILE A 81 -7.50 -16.67 -1.27
C ILE A 81 -8.47 -16.58 -0.09
N LEU A 82 -9.38 -17.54 0.03
CA LEU A 82 -10.39 -17.55 1.09
C LEU A 82 -9.81 -17.86 2.48
N GLY A 83 -8.87 -18.80 2.57
CA GLY A 83 -8.18 -19.11 3.83
C GLY A 83 -7.36 -17.93 4.34
N GLY A 84 -6.60 -17.26 3.46
CA GLY A 84 -5.90 -16.03 3.78
C GLY A 84 -6.85 -14.88 4.15
N ALA A 85 -8.01 -14.77 3.48
CA ALA A 85 -9.03 -13.79 3.80
C ALA A 85 -9.67 -14.00 5.17
N ALA A 86 -10.02 -15.23 5.52
CA ALA A 86 -10.49 -15.57 6.85
C ALA A 86 -9.44 -15.24 7.91
N ALA A 87 -8.18 -15.59 7.65
CA ALA A 87 -7.07 -15.32 8.56
C ALA A 87 -6.83 -13.82 8.77
N PHE A 88 -6.77 -13.00 7.71
CA PHE A 88 -6.56 -11.57 7.88
C PHE A 88 -7.78 -10.88 8.51
N CYS A 89 -9.02 -11.33 8.24
CA CYS A 89 -10.20 -10.79 8.90
C CYS A 89 -10.20 -11.09 10.42
N LEU A 90 -9.82 -12.31 10.81
CA LEU A 90 -9.67 -12.68 12.21
C LEU A 90 -8.54 -11.92 12.89
N LEU A 91 -7.40 -11.75 12.21
CA LEU A 91 -6.27 -10.98 12.71
C LEU A 91 -6.57 -9.47 12.78
N PHE A 92 -7.44 -8.94 11.91
CA PHE A 92 -7.93 -7.57 12.02
C PHE A 92 -8.77 -7.37 13.29
N TRP A 93 -9.68 -8.31 13.59
CA TRP A 93 -10.44 -8.29 14.84
C TRP A 93 -9.52 -8.38 16.07
N LEU A 94 -8.51 -9.26 16.02
CA LEU A 94 -7.50 -9.37 17.06
C LEU A 94 -6.67 -8.09 17.20
N ALA A 95 -6.30 -7.45 16.09
CA ALA A 95 -5.58 -6.18 16.07
C ALA A 95 -6.40 -5.08 16.76
N GLY A 96 -7.68 -4.94 16.39
CA GLY A 96 -8.60 -4.01 17.04
C GLY A 96 -8.73 -4.24 18.55
N SER A 97 -8.88 -5.50 18.96
CA SER A 97 -8.90 -5.87 20.39
C SER A 97 -7.58 -5.52 21.10
N THR A 98 -6.45 -5.74 20.42
CA THR A 98 -5.12 -5.42 20.94
C THR A 98 -4.90 -3.90 21.05
N VAL A 99 -5.40 -3.11 20.11
CA VAL A 99 -5.39 -1.63 20.19
C VAL A 99 -6.13 -1.15 21.43
N LEU A 100 -7.31 -1.69 21.70
CA LEU A 100 -8.07 -1.34 22.92
C LEU A 100 -7.36 -1.83 24.20
N TRP A 101 -6.64 -2.94 24.13
CA TRP A 101 -5.82 -3.43 25.24
C TRP A 101 -4.59 -2.53 25.51
N VAL A 102 -3.96 -1.98 24.47
CA VAL A 102 -2.92 -0.94 24.60
C VAL A 102 -3.52 0.33 25.20
N ALA A 103 -4.70 0.75 24.73
CA ALA A 103 -5.42 1.92 25.26
C ALA A 103 -5.69 1.82 26.77
N ALA A 104 -6.03 0.63 27.26
CA ALA A 104 -6.25 0.39 28.68
C ALA A 104 -4.95 0.54 29.51
N ALA A 105 -3.80 0.14 28.97
CA ALA A 105 -2.51 0.36 29.64
C ALA A 105 -2.14 1.85 29.67
N ALA A 106 -2.36 2.56 28.57
CA ALA A 106 -2.08 3.98 28.47
C ALA A 106 -2.91 4.79 29.47
N GLN A 107 -4.20 4.49 29.58
CA GLN A 107 -5.09 5.12 30.57
C GLN A 107 -4.72 4.80 32.02
N ALA A 108 -4.10 3.64 32.28
CA ALA A 108 -3.58 3.28 33.60
C ALA A 108 -2.22 3.93 33.92
N GLY A 109 -1.60 4.66 32.98
CA GLY A 109 -0.27 5.25 33.14
C GLY A 109 0.88 4.23 33.17
N ASP A 110 0.62 2.97 32.81
CA ASP A 110 1.62 1.90 32.85
C ASP A 110 2.44 1.87 31.55
N SER A 111 3.55 2.60 31.55
CA SER A 111 4.44 2.73 30.39
C SER A 111 5.08 1.39 29.98
N ALA A 112 5.34 0.49 30.93
CA ALA A 112 5.90 -0.83 30.63
C ALA A 112 4.85 -1.73 29.95
N ALA A 113 3.60 -1.68 30.40
CA ALA A 113 2.49 -2.32 29.71
C ALA A 113 2.25 -1.73 28.33
N VAL A 114 2.31 -0.40 28.14
CA VAL A 114 2.16 0.21 26.81
C VAL A 114 3.20 -0.35 25.83
N LEU A 115 4.47 -0.42 26.25
CA LEU A 115 5.54 -0.97 25.42
C LEU A 115 5.30 -2.45 25.06
N THR A 116 5.10 -3.30 26.07
CA THR A 116 4.91 -4.74 25.87
C THR A 116 3.68 -5.05 25.02
N ARG A 117 2.55 -4.37 25.27
CA ARG A 117 1.30 -4.54 24.50
C ARG A 117 1.43 -4.02 23.07
N SER A 118 2.21 -2.95 22.85
CA SER A 118 2.51 -2.45 21.50
C SER A 118 3.39 -3.41 20.70
N LEU A 119 4.34 -4.10 21.35
CA LEU A 119 5.12 -5.16 20.69
C LEU A 119 4.24 -6.37 20.31
N VAL A 120 3.27 -6.74 21.15
CA VAL A 120 2.25 -7.74 20.80
C VAL A 120 1.43 -7.27 19.61
N LEU A 121 1.01 -5.99 19.58
CA LEU A 121 0.30 -5.41 18.44
C LEU A 121 1.13 -5.50 17.14
N ALA A 122 2.43 -5.23 17.21
CA ALA A 122 3.32 -5.37 16.08
C ALA A 122 3.42 -6.82 15.56
N LEU A 123 3.44 -7.80 16.45
CA LEU A 123 3.39 -9.22 16.08
C LEU A 123 2.06 -9.58 15.41
N VAL A 124 0.93 -9.08 15.92
CA VAL A 124 -0.39 -9.27 15.29
C VAL A 124 -0.40 -8.70 13.88
N PHE A 125 0.15 -7.50 13.66
CA PHE A 125 0.24 -6.90 12.33
C PHE A 125 1.22 -7.62 11.39
N LEU A 126 2.29 -8.22 11.92
CA LEU A 126 3.20 -9.08 11.15
C LEU A 126 2.46 -10.32 10.63
N LEU A 127 1.69 -10.98 11.49
CA LEU A 127 0.82 -12.10 11.09
C LEU A 127 -0.27 -11.64 10.11
N TYR A 128 -0.86 -10.47 10.34
CA TYR A 128 -1.88 -9.88 9.47
C TYR A 128 -1.33 -9.63 8.05
N GLY A 129 -0.14 -9.04 7.92
CA GLY A 129 0.52 -8.87 6.62
C GLY A 129 0.85 -10.20 5.93
N THR A 130 1.17 -11.24 6.71
CA THR A 130 1.41 -12.60 6.20
C THR A 130 0.12 -13.20 5.65
N ALA A 131 -1.00 -13.04 6.36
CA ALA A 131 -2.32 -13.48 5.92
C ALA A 131 -2.81 -12.71 4.68
N ILE A 132 -2.57 -11.39 4.59
CA ILE A 132 -2.80 -10.61 3.37
C ILE A 132 -1.96 -11.18 2.22
N SER A 133 -0.70 -11.50 2.45
CA SER A 133 0.19 -12.06 1.42
C SER A 133 -0.29 -13.44 0.95
N ALA A 134 -0.83 -14.26 1.85
CA ALA A 134 -1.44 -15.56 1.56
C ALA A 134 -2.67 -15.46 0.66
N SER A 135 -3.44 -14.37 0.77
CA SER A 135 -4.66 -14.15 0.00
C SER A 135 -4.41 -13.38 -1.32
N SER A 136 -3.72 -12.25 -1.23
CA SER A 136 -3.52 -11.30 -2.34
C SER A 136 -2.61 -11.83 -3.45
N THR A 137 -1.59 -12.63 -3.12
CA THR A 137 -0.67 -13.16 -4.13
C THR A 137 -1.34 -14.19 -5.03
N PRO A 138 -2.03 -15.22 -4.48
CA PRO A 138 -2.81 -16.14 -5.30
C PRO A 138 -3.98 -15.46 -6.01
N PHE A 139 -4.55 -14.39 -5.44
CA PHE A 139 -5.56 -13.57 -6.11
C PHE A 139 -5.00 -12.89 -7.37
N ALA A 140 -3.81 -12.30 -7.31
CA ALA A 140 -3.17 -11.73 -8.50
C ALA A 140 -2.91 -12.79 -9.59
N ALA A 141 -2.50 -14.00 -9.19
CA ALA A 141 -2.37 -15.12 -10.12
C ALA A 141 -3.73 -15.56 -10.71
N LEU A 142 -4.80 -15.54 -9.90
CA LEU A 142 -6.16 -15.83 -10.39
C LEU A 142 -6.59 -14.84 -11.48
N LEU A 143 -6.27 -13.55 -11.37
CA LEU A 143 -6.57 -12.56 -12.42
C LEU A 143 -5.95 -12.95 -13.76
N VAL A 144 -4.74 -13.51 -13.73
CA VAL A 144 -4.03 -14.00 -14.92
C VAL A 144 -4.71 -15.27 -15.46
N ASP A 145 -5.09 -16.19 -14.58
CA ASP A 145 -5.72 -17.47 -14.95
C ASP A 145 -7.10 -17.27 -15.61
N VAL A 146 -7.83 -16.20 -15.28
CA VAL A 146 -9.19 -15.92 -15.79
C VAL A 146 -9.22 -14.91 -16.95
N THR A 147 -8.07 -14.43 -17.42
CA THR A 147 -7.99 -13.43 -18.49
C THR A 147 -7.09 -13.84 -19.64
N ASN A 148 -7.51 -13.44 -20.85
CA ASN A 148 -6.68 -13.53 -22.04
C ASN A 148 -5.63 -12.41 -22.06
N GLU A 149 -4.52 -12.61 -22.79
CA GLU A 149 -3.41 -11.64 -22.86
C GLU A 149 -3.84 -10.23 -23.30
N ARG A 150 -4.82 -10.14 -24.21
CA ARG A 150 -5.36 -8.85 -24.71
C ARG A 150 -6.21 -8.11 -23.67
N GLU A 151 -6.89 -8.83 -22.79
CA GLU A 151 -7.85 -8.28 -21.83
C GLU A 151 -7.21 -8.01 -20.46
N ARG A 152 -6.11 -8.69 -20.14
CA ARG A 152 -5.42 -8.66 -18.85
C ARG A 152 -5.03 -7.25 -18.38
N PRO A 153 -4.41 -6.38 -19.20
CA PRO A 153 -4.01 -5.04 -18.73
C PRO A 153 -5.22 -4.21 -18.28
N ALA A 154 -6.32 -4.27 -19.04
CA ALA A 154 -7.54 -3.56 -18.72
C ALA A 154 -8.16 -4.07 -17.40
N LEU A 155 -8.29 -5.39 -17.25
CA LEU A 155 -8.84 -5.97 -16.03
C LEU A 155 -8.00 -5.67 -14.80
N VAL A 156 -6.68 -5.86 -14.88
CA VAL A 156 -5.75 -5.58 -13.77
C VAL A 156 -5.81 -4.11 -13.37
N SER A 157 -5.86 -3.19 -14.34
CA SER A 157 -5.95 -1.75 -14.05
C SER A 157 -7.22 -1.37 -13.27
N VAL A 158 -8.37 -1.95 -13.64
CA VAL A 158 -9.65 -1.72 -12.93
C VAL A 158 -9.59 -2.33 -11.53
N VAL A 159 -9.14 -3.58 -11.41
CA VAL A 159 -9.04 -4.28 -10.13
C VAL A 159 -8.11 -3.55 -9.16
N TRP A 160 -6.96 -3.05 -9.62
CA TRP A 160 -6.04 -2.28 -8.78
C TRP A 160 -6.58 -0.89 -8.45
N SER A 161 -7.28 -0.23 -9.37
CA SER A 161 -7.94 1.06 -9.08
C SER A 161 -9.01 0.92 -7.99
N MET A 162 -9.67 -0.24 -7.92
CA MET A 162 -10.65 -0.53 -6.88
C MET A 162 -10.06 -0.55 -5.46
N LEU A 163 -8.75 -0.73 -5.28
CA LEU A 163 -8.11 -0.53 -3.97
C LEU A 163 -8.31 0.91 -3.48
N THR A 164 -8.06 1.89 -4.33
CA THR A 164 -8.23 3.32 -3.98
C THR A 164 -9.71 3.67 -3.82
N VAL A 165 -10.59 3.09 -4.63
CA VAL A 165 -12.05 3.19 -4.41
C VAL A 165 -12.43 2.64 -3.04
N GLY A 166 -11.86 1.50 -2.65
CA GLY A 166 -12.04 0.90 -1.33
C GLY A 166 -11.60 1.79 -0.18
N ILE A 167 -10.50 2.53 -0.35
CA ILE A 167 -10.05 3.55 0.62
C ILE A 167 -11.11 4.65 0.75
N VAL A 168 -11.57 5.21 -0.37
CA VAL A 168 -12.57 6.31 -0.36
C VAL A 168 -13.88 5.86 0.26
N VAL A 169 -14.42 4.73 -0.21
CA VAL A 169 -15.70 4.17 0.26
C VAL A 169 -15.57 3.73 1.71
N GLY A 170 -14.50 3.03 2.07
CA GLY A 170 -14.21 2.58 3.43
C GLY A 170 -14.14 3.73 4.43
N ALA A 171 -13.44 4.81 4.08
CA ALA A 171 -13.38 6.02 4.90
C ALA A 171 -14.76 6.65 5.13
N ILE A 172 -15.59 6.75 4.09
CA ILE A 172 -16.95 7.30 4.21
C ILE A 172 -17.83 6.40 5.07
N PHE A 173 -17.82 5.08 4.83
CA PHE A 173 -18.63 4.13 5.59
C PHE A 173 -18.20 4.04 7.05
N ALA A 174 -16.89 3.97 7.32
CA ALA A 174 -16.38 3.96 8.69
C ALA A 174 -16.78 5.24 9.44
N SER A 175 -16.61 6.41 8.80
CA SER A 175 -17.04 7.68 9.40
C SER A 175 -18.55 7.75 9.65
N ARG A 176 -19.37 7.15 8.78
CA ARG A 176 -20.82 7.08 8.99
C ARG A 176 -21.20 6.09 10.09
N PHE A 177 -20.49 4.97 10.18
CA PHE A 177 -20.70 3.94 11.20
C PHE A 177 -20.38 4.46 12.60
N LEU A 178 -19.28 5.20 12.75
CA LEU A 178 -18.97 5.87 14.02
C LEU A 178 -20.02 6.94 14.38
N GLY A 179 -20.70 7.53 13.39
CA GLY A 179 -21.91 8.33 13.58
C GLY A 179 -21.75 9.44 14.63
N SER A 180 -22.64 9.46 15.62
CA SER A 180 -22.64 10.45 16.70
C SER A 180 -21.50 10.28 17.70
N ALA A 181 -20.84 9.11 17.78
CA ALA A 181 -19.70 8.89 18.66
C ALA A 181 -18.49 9.77 18.29
N CYS A 182 -18.44 10.27 17.06
CA CYS A 182 -17.42 11.24 16.65
C CYS A 182 -17.67 12.66 17.15
N ALA A 183 -18.92 13.01 17.44
CA ALA A 183 -19.27 14.34 17.95
C ALA A 183 -19.16 14.42 19.48
N SER A 184 -19.07 13.28 20.17
CA SER A 184 -18.87 13.23 21.61
C SER A 184 -17.41 13.42 21.97
N THR A 185 -17.15 14.26 22.97
CA THR A 185 -15.84 14.37 23.66
C THR A 185 -15.55 13.17 24.57
N ASP A 186 -16.51 12.27 24.75
CA ASP A 186 -16.38 11.09 25.61
C ASP A 186 -15.65 9.96 24.88
N LEU A 187 -14.42 9.70 25.32
CA LEU A 187 -13.56 8.64 24.80
C LEU A 187 -14.19 7.24 24.95
N SER A 188 -15.07 7.04 25.94
CA SER A 188 -15.71 5.74 26.17
C SER A 188 -16.70 5.37 25.05
N LEU A 189 -17.41 6.37 24.50
CA LEU A 189 -18.31 6.19 23.36
C LEU A 189 -17.53 5.87 22.09
N VAL A 190 -16.40 6.56 21.87
CA VAL A 190 -15.49 6.28 20.76
C VAL A 190 -14.94 4.85 20.84
N ILE A 191 -14.46 4.43 22.01
CA ILE A 191 -13.94 3.07 22.25
C ILE A 191 -15.03 2.02 21.96
N SER A 192 -16.27 2.28 22.38
CA SER A 192 -17.39 1.37 22.17
C SER A 192 -17.77 1.24 20.69
N ALA A 193 -17.84 2.36 19.97
CA ALA A 193 -18.11 2.37 18.53
C ALA A 193 -17.00 1.70 17.72
N VAL A 194 -15.73 1.93 18.09
CA VAL A 194 -14.57 1.28 17.48
C VAL A 194 -14.59 -0.22 17.74
N ARG A 195 -14.94 -0.65 18.97
CA ARG A 195 -15.10 -2.08 19.29
C ARG A 195 -16.15 -2.73 18.40
N GLU A 196 -17.31 -2.11 18.26
CA GLU A 196 -18.37 -2.62 17.38
C GLU A 196 -17.90 -2.70 15.92
N LEU A 197 -17.23 -1.65 15.43
CA LEU A 197 -16.67 -1.63 14.08
C LEU A 197 -15.64 -2.76 13.87
N THR A 198 -14.80 -3.04 14.86
CA THR A 198 -13.78 -4.12 14.78
C THR A 198 -14.39 -5.51 14.69
N VAL A 199 -15.63 -5.69 15.16
CA VAL A 199 -16.38 -6.95 15.07
C VAL A 199 -17.15 -7.03 13.75
N VAL A 200 -17.85 -5.96 13.37
CA VAL A 200 -18.74 -5.96 12.18
C VAL A 200 -17.94 -5.91 10.87
N ALA A 201 -16.91 -5.06 10.79
CA ALA A 201 -16.13 -4.87 9.56
C ALA A 201 -15.54 -6.16 8.98
N PRO A 202 -14.83 -7.03 9.73
CA PRO A 202 -14.24 -8.24 9.17
C PRO A 202 -15.29 -9.24 8.65
N ILE A 203 -16.47 -9.30 9.26
CA ILE A 203 -17.58 -10.17 8.82
C ILE A 203 -18.13 -9.69 7.47
N VAL A 204 -18.44 -8.40 7.36
CA VAL A 204 -18.94 -7.80 6.12
C VAL A 204 -17.90 -7.94 5.02
N ILE A 205 -16.64 -7.64 5.32
CA ILE A 205 -15.53 -7.69 4.36
C ILE A 205 -15.29 -9.12 3.88
N PHE A 206 -15.31 -10.11 4.77
CA PHE A 206 -15.20 -11.51 4.39
C PHE A 206 -16.36 -11.94 3.48
N GLY A 207 -17.59 -11.52 3.79
CA GLY A 207 -18.77 -11.75 2.95
C GLY A 207 -18.61 -11.18 1.53
N LEU A 208 -18.10 -9.95 1.41
CA LEU A 208 -17.83 -9.32 0.10
C LEU A 208 -16.74 -10.06 -0.67
N ILE A 209 -15.70 -10.55 0.00
CA ILE A 209 -14.63 -11.35 -0.61
C ILE A 209 -15.15 -12.70 -1.12
N LEU A 210 -16.04 -13.36 -0.36
CA LEU A 210 -16.70 -14.59 -0.81
C LEU A 210 -17.45 -14.34 -2.12
N VAL A 211 -18.25 -13.26 -2.19
CA VAL A 211 -18.98 -12.89 -3.43
C VAL A 211 -18.01 -12.58 -4.58
N ALA A 212 -16.89 -11.93 -4.29
CA ALA A 212 -15.90 -11.55 -5.29
C ALA A 212 -15.22 -12.76 -5.96
N VAL A 213 -14.92 -13.81 -5.20
CA VAL A 213 -14.01 -14.89 -5.65
C VAL A 213 -14.73 -16.22 -5.93
N ILE A 214 -15.82 -16.54 -5.23
CA ILE A 214 -16.48 -17.85 -5.35
C ILE A 214 -16.96 -18.12 -6.78
N GLY A 215 -16.59 -19.27 -7.34
CA GLY A 215 -17.01 -19.70 -8.67
C GLY A 215 -16.39 -18.92 -9.83
N VAL A 216 -15.32 -18.14 -9.56
CA VAL A 216 -14.57 -17.45 -10.62
C VAL A 216 -13.44 -18.32 -11.17
N GLU A 217 -12.80 -19.13 -10.33
CA GLU A 217 -11.72 -20.02 -10.75
C GLU A 217 -12.25 -21.18 -11.61
N PRO A 218 -11.74 -21.38 -12.84
CA PRO A 218 -12.11 -22.53 -13.65
C PRO A 218 -11.58 -23.83 -13.01
N SER A 219 -12.43 -24.86 -12.97
CA SER A 219 -12.06 -26.18 -12.46
C SER A 219 -10.83 -26.74 -13.19
N LEU A 220 -9.96 -27.44 -12.47
CA LEU A 220 -8.77 -28.12 -12.99
C LEU A 220 -9.04 -29.04 -14.20
N THR A 221 -10.28 -29.52 -14.37
CA THR A 221 -10.72 -30.35 -15.50
C THR A 221 -10.95 -29.56 -16.80
N ASN A 222 -11.23 -28.26 -16.73
CA ASN A 222 -11.55 -27.40 -17.87
C ASN A 222 -10.56 -26.24 -18.04
N GLY A 223 -9.54 -26.13 -17.17
CA GLY A 223 -8.55 -25.06 -17.19
C GLY A 223 -7.42 -25.29 -18.20
N PRO A 224 -6.72 -24.24 -18.64
CA PRO A 224 -5.54 -24.37 -19.48
C PRO A 224 -4.50 -25.27 -18.80
N LYS A 225 -3.88 -26.17 -19.60
CA LYS A 225 -2.82 -27.07 -19.13
C LYS A 225 -1.74 -26.27 -18.38
N PRO A 226 -1.15 -26.81 -17.31
CA PRO A 226 -0.10 -26.13 -16.57
C PRO A 226 1.01 -25.68 -17.53
N ALA A 227 1.57 -24.50 -17.28
CA ALA A 227 2.68 -23.96 -18.05
C ALA A 227 3.76 -25.04 -18.25
N THR A 228 4.27 -25.11 -19.49
CA THR A 228 5.30 -26.05 -19.93
C THR A 228 6.52 -25.99 -18.99
N ALA A 229 7.29 -27.08 -18.92
CA ALA A 229 8.49 -27.16 -18.09
C ALA A 229 9.48 -25.99 -18.33
N ILE A 230 9.47 -25.43 -19.55
CA ILE A 230 10.28 -24.27 -19.96
C ILE A 230 9.80 -22.97 -19.30
N SER A 231 8.48 -22.68 -19.25
CA SER A 231 7.95 -21.55 -18.48
C SER A 231 8.23 -21.69 -16.99
N ARG A 232 8.27 -22.91 -16.46
CA ARG A 232 8.60 -23.19 -15.07
C ARG A 232 10.07 -22.90 -14.77
N LYS A 233 10.98 -23.26 -15.68
CA LYS A 233 12.43 -23.04 -15.58
C LYS A 233 12.82 -21.55 -15.70
N ILE A 234 12.12 -20.77 -16.53
CA ILE A 234 12.31 -19.30 -16.63
C ILE A 234 11.77 -18.57 -15.37
N GLN A 235 10.72 -19.11 -14.76
CA GLN A 235 10.13 -18.63 -13.51
C GLN A 235 10.93 -19.06 -12.26
N GLU A 236 11.98 -19.87 -12.46
CA GLU A 236 12.86 -20.45 -11.44
C GLU A 236 14.20 -19.72 -11.29
N LEU A 237 14.40 -18.53 -11.87
CA LEU A 237 15.49 -17.67 -11.42
C LEU A 237 15.26 -17.34 -9.94
N GLY A 238 16.16 -17.82 -9.07
CA GLY A 238 16.04 -17.66 -7.64
C GLY A 238 16.01 -16.18 -7.25
N PHE A 239 15.47 -15.89 -6.06
CA PHE A 239 15.61 -14.59 -5.42
C PHE A 239 17.09 -14.15 -5.34
N SER A 240 17.99 -15.11 -5.16
CA SER A 240 19.45 -14.92 -5.17
C SER A 240 19.99 -14.45 -6.53
N ASP A 241 19.54 -15.05 -7.63
CA ASP A 241 20.01 -14.71 -8.98
C ASP A 241 19.44 -13.36 -9.46
N SER A 242 18.23 -13.02 -9.01
CA SER A 242 17.62 -11.71 -9.23
C SER A 242 18.36 -10.59 -8.50
N ILE A 243 18.85 -10.84 -7.28
CA ILE A 243 19.68 -9.90 -6.52
C ILE A 243 21.07 -9.76 -7.15
N LYS A 244 21.66 -10.86 -7.65
CA LYS A 244 22.93 -10.81 -8.39
C LYS A 244 22.79 -9.95 -9.65
N LEU A 245 21.70 -10.09 -10.40
CA LEU A 245 21.41 -9.28 -11.57
C LEU A 245 21.26 -7.78 -11.22
N LEU A 246 20.57 -7.45 -10.13
CA LEU A 246 20.50 -6.06 -9.62
C LEU A 246 21.88 -5.49 -9.26
N ARG A 247 22.73 -6.29 -8.63
CA ARG A 247 24.08 -5.86 -8.19
C ARG A 247 25.08 -5.82 -9.33
N ALA A 248 24.82 -6.53 -10.43
CA ALA A 248 25.72 -6.58 -11.58
C ALA A 248 25.77 -5.26 -12.36
N ASP A 249 24.71 -4.44 -12.30
CA ASP A 249 24.65 -3.19 -13.05
C ASP A 249 24.37 -1.98 -12.14
N PRO A 250 25.33 -1.04 -12.02
CA PRO A 250 25.17 0.14 -11.17
C PRO A 250 24.02 1.04 -11.61
N GLN A 251 23.63 1.01 -12.89
CA GLN A 251 22.52 1.82 -13.37
C GLN A 251 21.17 1.22 -12.97
N VAL A 252 21.05 -0.11 -13.01
CA VAL A 252 19.85 -0.80 -12.55
C VAL A 252 19.67 -0.58 -11.05
N ALA A 253 20.74 -0.71 -10.28
CA ALA A 253 20.75 -0.41 -8.85
C ALA A 253 20.36 1.05 -8.56
N TYR A 254 20.91 2.01 -9.31
CA TYR A 254 20.56 3.43 -9.20
C TYR A 254 19.06 3.66 -9.45
N PHE A 255 18.52 3.13 -10.54
CA PHE A 255 17.09 3.26 -10.85
C PHE A 255 16.20 2.69 -9.74
N PHE A 256 16.49 1.49 -9.26
CA PHE A 256 15.77 0.88 -8.14
C PHE A 256 15.87 1.71 -6.87
N CYS A 257 17.04 2.24 -6.54
CA CYS A 257 17.25 3.10 -5.37
C CYS A 257 16.40 4.37 -5.46
N VAL A 258 16.39 5.04 -6.62
CA VAL A 258 15.59 6.25 -6.84
C VAL A 258 14.10 5.96 -6.71
N LEU A 259 13.63 4.83 -7.22
CA LEU A 259 12.22 4.43 -7.10
C LEU A 259 11.82 4.04 -5.68
N CYS A 260 12.70 3.38 -4.94
CA CYS A 260 12.53 3.12 -3.52
C CYS A 260 12.47 4.43 -2.74
N LEU A 261 13.37 5.38 -3.03
CA LEU A 261 13.35 6.71 -2.41
C LEU A 261 12.06 7.46 -2.74
N PHE A 262 11.61 7.43 -3.99
CA PHE A 262 10.35 8.05 -4.41
C PHE A 262 9.16 7.46 -3.63
N THR A 263 9.06 6.13 -3.59
CA THR A 263 8.00 5.42 -2.85
C THR A 263 8.09 5.74 -1.35
N PHE A 264 9.30 5.70 -0.79
CA PHE A 264 9.53 5.98 0.62
C PHE A 264 9.08 7.41 0.98
N SER A 265 9.52 8.40 0.22
CA SER A 265 9.11 9.79 0.42
C SER A 265 7.62 10.00 0.18
N LEU A 266 6.99 9.29 -0.77
CA LEU A 266 5.57 9.46 -1.02
C LEU A 266 4.70 8.98 0.16
N PHE A 267 5.10 7.89 0.81
CA PHE A 267 4.31 7.25 1.88
C PHE A 267 4.79 7.58 3.30
N LEU A 268 5.78 8.46 3.49
CA LEU A 268 6.31 8.82 4.82
C LEU A 268 5.21 9.35 5.77
N GLN A 269 4.21 10.03 5.23
CA GLN A 269 3.10 10.58 5.99
C GLN A 269 2.04 9.58 6.48
N GLU A 270 2.08 8.30 6.08
CA GLU A 270 0.99 7.36 6.43
C GLU A 270 0.81 7.15 7.94
N ALA A 271 1.85 7.32 8.74
CA ALA A 271 1.73 7.26 10.20
C ALA A 271 1.38 8.62 10.84
N VAL A 272 1.38 9.71 10.06
CA VAL A 272 1.53 11.09 10.57
C VAL A 272 0.33 11.97 10.21
N LEU A 273 -0.33 11.71 9.08
CA LEU A 273 -1.38 12.57 8.53
C LEU A 273 -2.62 12.68 9.42
N GLU A 274 -3.18 11.56 9.87
CA GLU A 274 -4.40 11.55 10.68
C GLU A 274 -4.16 12.12 12.08
N PRO A 275 -3.08 11.75 12.80
CA PRO A 275 -2.72 12.40 14.06
C PRO A 275 -2.48 13.91 13.90
N TYR A 276 -1.91 14.37 12.78
CA TYR A 276 -1.76 15.80 12.51
C TYR A 276 -3.11 16.54 12.46
N GLY A 277 -4.12 15.95 11.80
CA GLY A 277 -5.47 16.50 11.76
C GLY A 277 -6.10 16.62 13.15
N GLY A 278 -5.90 15.61 14.00
CA GLY A 278 -6.37 15.62 15.39
C GLY A 278 -5.64 16.65 16.26
N ALA A 279 -4.32 16.52 16.35
CA ALA A 279 -3.49 17.31 17.26
C ALA A 279 -3.39 18.81 16.90
N VAL A 280 -3.38 19.16 15.61
CA VAL A 280 -3.15 20.56 15.18
C VAL A 280 -4.45 21.30 14.87
N PHE A 281 -5.50 20.58 14.43
CA PHE A 281 -6.77 21.20 14.02
C PHE A 281 -7.96 20.80 14.89
N ASN A 282 -7.76 20.01 15.95
CA ASN A 282 -8.84 19.46 16.79
C ASN A 282 -9.92 18.72 15.98
N MET A 283 -9.52 18.06 14.90
CA MET A 283 -10.47 17.29 14.08
C MET A 283 -10.91 16.02 14.81
N THR A 284 -12.19 15.68 14.69
CA THR A 284 -12.74 14.46 15.26
C THR A 284 -12.17 13.19 14.58
N VAL A 285 -12.36 12.01 15.18
CA VAL A 285 -12.00 10.70 14.56
C VAL A 285 -12.62 10.58 13.16
N CYS A 286 -13.88 11.00 13.00
CA CYS A 286 -14.56 10.92 11.71
C CYS A 286 -13.96 11.89 10.70
N ASP A 287 -13.65 13.12 11.12
CA ASP A 287 -13.09 14.12 10.21
C ASP A 287 -11.69 13.73 9.74
N THR A 288 -10.86 13.20 10.64
CA THR A 288 -9.53 12.67 10.29
C THR A 288 -9.63 11.42 9.43
N THR A 289 -10.58 10.52 9.68
CA THR A 289 -10.84 9.36 8.82
C THR A 289 -11.25 9.78 7.41
N ARG A 290 -12.05 10.84 7.26
CA ARG A 290 -12.44 11.40 5.94
C ARG A 290 -11.26 11.98 5.14
N LEU A 291 -10.14 12.29 5.77
CA LEU A 291 -8.93 12.72 5.06
C LEU A 291 -8.46 11.65 4.07
N ASN A 292 -8.57 10.37 4.43
CA ASN A 292 -8.26 9.25 3.53
C ASN A 292 -9.15 9.24 2.27
N ALA A 293 -10.42 9.65 2.39
CA ALA A 293 -11.30 9.80 1.23
C ALA A 293 -10.84 10.95 0.32
N LEU A 294 -10.46 12.09 0.90
CA LEU A 294 -9.96 13.24 0.13
C LEU A 294 -8.67 12.91 -0.61
N TRP A 295 -7.71 12.31 0.09
CA TRP A 295 -6.47 11.83 -0.52
C TRP A 295 -6.73 10.80 -1.62
N GLY A 296 -7.56 9.79 -1.34
CA GLY A 296 -7.90 8.74 -2.31
C GLY A 296 -8.61 9.27 -3.55
N MET A 297 -9.51 10.25 -3.42
CA MET A 297 -10.14 10.91 -4.57
C MET A 297 -9.11 11.64 -5.44
N GLY A 298 -8.20 12.40 -4.81
CA GLY A 298 -7.07 13.01 -5.52
C GLY A 298 -6.26 11.98 -6.30
N THR A 299 -5.88 10.89 -5.63
CA THR A 299 -5.11 9.78 -6.21
C THR A 299 -5.80 9.14 -7.41
N LEU A 300 -7.12 8.90 -7.35
CA LEU A 300 -7.89 8.37 -8.47
C LEU A 300 -7.86 9.29 -9.70
N VAL A 301 -8.06 10.59 -9.48
CA VAL A 301 -7.98 11.60 -10.56
C VAL A 301 -6.55 11.67 -11.12
N GLY A 302 -5.54 11.56 -10.26
CA GLY A 302 -4.13 11.50 -10.64
C GLY A 302 -3.82 10.30 -11.54
N ILE A 303 -4.21 9.09 -11.13
CA ILE A 303 -4.02 7.86 -11.90
C ILE A 303 -4.72 7.98 -13.27
N ALA A 304 -5.99 8.40 -13.29
CA ALA A 304 -6.77 8.54 -14.52
C ALA A 304 -6.13 9.55 -15.48
N SER A 305 -5.81 10.76 -15.01
CA SER A 305 -5.19 11.79 -15.86
C SER A 305 -3.82 11.38 -16.39
N THR A 306 -3.08 10.56 -15.64
CA THR A 306 -1.74 10.10 -16.04
C THR A 306 -1.78 9.19 -17.25
N GLY A 307 -2.65 8.18 -17.23
CA GLY A 307 -2.75 7.22 -18.33
C GLY A 307 -3.28 7.82 -19.63
N PHE A 308 -4.24 8.75 -19.53
CA PHE A 308 -4.92 9.30 -20.72
C PHE A 308 -4.28 10.59 -21.27
N LEU A 309 -3.70 11.43 -20.41
CA LEU A 309 -3.31 12.80 -20.80
C LEU A 309 -1.80 13.04 -20.66
N LEU A 310 -1.21 12.67 -19.53
CA LEU A 310 0.15 13.10 -19.19
C LEU A 310 1.22 12.23 -19.84
N VAL A 311 1.16 10.90 -19.65
CA VAL A 311 2.18 9.98 -20.17
C VAL A 311 2.28 10.04 -21.70
N PRO A 312 1.17 10.02 -22.48
CA PRO A 312 1.27 10.09 -23.94
C PRO A 312 1.89 11.39 -24.46
N ARG A 313 1.82 12.48 -23.69
CA ARG A 313 2.29 13.81 -24.11
C ARG A 313 3.70 14.14 -23.61
N LEU A 314 4.04 13.73 -22.39
CA LEU A 314 5.25 14.15 -21.69
C LEU A 314 6.26 13.01 -21.49
N GLY A 315 5.83 11.76 -21.70
CA GLY A 315 6.60 10.58 -21.36
C GLY A 315 6.57 10.25 -19.86
N PRO A 316 6.89 8.99 -19.48
CA PRO A 316 6.73 8.50 -18.12
C PRO A 316 7.70 9.17 -17.12
N GLN A 317 8.95 9.45 -17.50
CA GLN A 317 9.93 10.08 -16.59
C GLN A 317 9.53 11.49 -16.18
N ARG A 318 9.20 12.35 -17.15
CA ARG A 318 8.79 13.75 -16.87
C ARG A 318 7.48 13.77 -16.08
N THR A 319 6.57 12.86 -16.37
CA THR A 319 5.31 12.74 -15.63
C THR A 319 5.56 12.34 -14.17
N ALA A 320 6.50 11.43 -13.90
CA ALA A 320 6.89 11.06 -12.54
C ALA A 320 7.51 12.24 -11.76
N LEU A 321 8.37 13.03 -12.40
CA LEU A 321 8.90 14.27 -11.83
C LEU A 321 7.76 15.25 -11.48
N ILE A 322 6.83 15.49 -12.40
CA ILE A 322 5.69 16.39 -12.15
C ILE A 322 4.88 15.91 -10.95
N GLY A 323 4.58 14.61 -10.87
CA GLY A 323 3.91 14.02 -9.72
C GLY A 323 4.66 14.23 -8.40
N GLY A 324 5.99 14.11 -8.43
CA GLY A 324 6.86 14.38 -7.28
C GLY A 324 6.87 15.85 -6.86
N VAL A 325 7.01 16.78 -7.81
CA VAL A 325 7.01 18.22 -7.56
C VAL A 325 5.66 18.70 -7.02
N VAL A 326 4.57 18.30 -7.67
CA VAL A 326 3.20 18.64 -7.23
C VAL A 326 2.99 18.14 -5.81
N SER A 327 3.30 16.87 -5.54
CA SER A 327 3.19 16.29 -4.20
C SER A 327 4.03 17.06 -3.17
N ALA A 328 5.27 17.42 -3.49
CA ALA A 328 6.14 18.16 -2.58
C ALA A 328 5.62 19.56 -2.26
N VAL A 329 5.16 20.30 -3.26
CA VAL A 329 4.54 21.63 -3.07
C VAL A 329 3.34 21.53 -2.14
N PHE A 330 2.48 20.53 -2.33
CA PHE A 330 1.30 20.37 -1.49
C PHE A 330 1.58 19.77 -0.12
N LEU A 331 2.68 19.04 0.08
CA LEU A 331 3.19 18.70 1.42
C LEU A 331 3.64 19.95 2.19
N VAL A 332 4.33 20.89 1.53
CA VAL A 332 4.66 22.19 2.13
C VAL A 332 3.38 22.96 2.46
N ALA A 333 2.37 22.94 1.58
CA ALA A 333 1.07 23.56 1.87
C ALA A 333 0.32 22.89 3.04
N ILE A 334 0.42 21.57 3.20
CA ILE A 334 -0.09 20.83 4.38
C ILE A 334 0.59 21.34 5.65
N ALA A 335 1.92 21.48 5.65
CA ALA A 335 2.65 22.04 6.80
C ALA A 335 2.26 23.52 7.05
N ALA A 336 2.13 24.34 6.00
CA ALA A 336 1.73 25.75 6.13
C ALA A 336 0.30 25.90 6.65
N SER A 337 -0.60 24.97 6.33
CA SER A 337 -1.99 25.02 6.79
C SER A 337 -2.11 24.93 8.31
N GLY A 338 -1.16 24.28 8.99
CA GLY A 338 -1.12 24.23 10.45
C GLY A 338 -0.68 25.56 11.06
N LEU A 339 0.22 26.31 10.43
CA LEU A 339 0.58 27.68 10.88
C LEU A 339 -0.60 28.63 10.74
N LEU A 340 -1.31 28.52 9.61
CA LEU A 340 -2.46 29.35 9.30
C LEU A 340 -3.74 28.88 10.01
N GLN A 341 -3.69 27.74 10.72
CA GLN A 341 -4.85 27.12 11.36
C GLN A 341 -6.06 26.95 10.42
N SER A 342 -5.79 26.70 9.13
CA SER A 342 -6.81 26.63 8.08
C SER A 342 -7.10 25.20 7.65
N VAL A 343 -8.18 24.62 8.19
CA VAL A 343 -8.67 23.28 7.82
C VAL A 343 -9.04 23.20 6.33
N ALA A 344 -9.53 24.29 5.75
CA ALA A 344 -9.88 24.34 4.34
C ALA A 344 -8.62 24.20 3.46
N LEU A 345 -7.55 24.91 3.79
CA LEU A 345 -6.27 24.79 3.08
C LEU A 345 -5.69 23.38 3.26
N PHE A 346 -5.76 22.81 4.47
CA PHE A 346 -5.30 21.45 4.73
C PHE A 346 -5.99 20.42 3.83
N LYS A 347 -7.33 20.43 3.80
CA LYS A 347 -8.14 19.53 2.96
C LYS A 347 -7.86 19.72 1.46
N PHE A 348 -7.74 20.96 1.00
CA PHE A 348 -7.43 21.27 -0.39
C PHE A 348 -6.03 20.78 -0.78
N ALA A 349 -5.02 21.07 0.03
CA ALA A 349 -3.66 20.62 -0.18
C ALA A 349 -3.58 19.08 -0.18
N LEU A 350 -4.34 18.41 0.69
CA LEU A 350 -4.39 16.96 0.73
C LEU A 350 -4.96 16.32 -0.55
N VAL A 351 -6.01 16.90 -1.14
CA VAL A 351 -6.55 16.43 -2.42
C VAL A 351 -5.50 16.56 -3.53
N LEU A 352 -4.79 17.69 -3.58
CA LEU A 352 -3.78 17.92 -4.62
C LEU A 352 -2.49 17.13 -4.38
N PHE A 353 -2.13 16.86 -3.12
CA PHE A 353 -1.10 15.88 -2.77
C PHE A 353 -1.51 14.48 -3.26
N GLY A 354 -2.75 14.05 -3.01
CA GLY A 354 -3.29 12.81 -3.57
C GLY A 354 -3.20 12.77 -5.09
N TYR A 355 -3.57 13.86 -5.77
CA TYR A 355 -3.42 13.98 -7.22
C TYR A 355 -1.97 13.78 -7.67
N GLY A 356 -1.01 14.50 -7.08
CA GLY A 356 0.41 14.34 -7.36
C GLY A 356 0.91 12.92 -7.08
N ALA A 357 0.43 12.28 -6.00
CA ALA A 357 0.77 10.92 -5.62
C ALA A 357 0.28 9.89 -6.65
N GLY A 358 -0.97 10.05 -7.12
CA GLY A 358 -1.53 9.24 -8.20
C GLY A 358 -0.76 9.41 -9.51
N VAL A 359 -0.38 10.64 -9.84
CA VAL A 359 0.43 10.94 -11.03
C VAL A 359 1.81 10.29 -10.96
N GLY A 360 2.52 10.52 -9.85
CA GLY A 360 3.85 9.99 -9.62
C GLY A 360 3.88 8.47 -9.62
N THR A 361 2.96 7.83 -8.88
CA THR A 361 2.90 6.37 -8.76
C THR A 361 2.61 5.70 -10.10
N ASN A 362 1.63 6.19 -10.85
CA ASN A 362 1.27 5.59 -12.13
C ASN A 362 2.33 5.84 -13.22
N ALA A 363 3.02 6.99 -13.18
CA ALA A 363 4.14 7.27 -14.06
C ALA A 363 5.36 6.40 -13.77
N CYS A 364 5.72 6.21 -12.49
CA CYS A 364 6.76 5.28 -12.07
C CYS A 364 6.44 3.85 -12.51
N LEU A 365 5.19 3.39 -12.33
CA LEU A 365 4.75 2.08 -12.81
C LEU A 365 4.93 1.93 -14.33
N THR A 366 4.53 2.94 -15.09
CA THR A 366 4.68 2.92 -16.56
C THR A 366 6.16 2.91 -16.98
N LEU A 367 7.00 3.67 -16.27
CA LEU A 367 8.44 3.69 -16.51
C LEU A 367 9.07 2.31 -16.32
N MET A 368 8.71 1.62 -15.25
CA MET A 368 9.23 0.27 -14.98
C MET A 368 8.79 -0.73 -16.04
N LEU A 369 7.51 -0.71 -16.41
CA LEU A 369 6.99 -1.61 -17.43
C LEU A 369 7.66 -1.38 -18.79
N GLY A 370 7.96 -0.12 -19.13
CA GLY A 370 8.67 0.23 -20.37
C GLY A 370 10.16 -0.12 -20.38
N LEU A 371 10.78 -0.25 -19.21
CA LEU A 371 12.20 -0.60 -19.07
C LEU A 371 12.44 -2.11 -18.93
N THR A 372 11.40 -2.88 -18.65
CA THR A 372 11.54 -4.31 -18.39
C THR A 372 11.48 -5.11 -19.69
N SER A 373 12.52 -5.89 -19.97
CA SER A 373 12.55 -6.78 -21.12
C SER A 373 11.46 -7.87 -20.99
N PRO A 374 10.73 -8.23 -22.08
CA PRO A 374 9.66 -9.24 -22.02
C PRO A 374 10.09 -10.58 -21.41
N GLN A 375 11.34 -10.99 -21.62
CA GLN A 375 11.88 -12.26 -21.11
C GLN A 375 12.10 -12.26 -19.59
N LEU A 376 12.29 -11.10 -18.95
CA LEU A 376 12.50 -10.96 -17.48
C LEU A 376 11.34 -10.26 -16.78
N ALA A 377 10.22 -10.04 -17.47
CA ALA A 377 9.08 -9.30 -16.95
C ALA A 377 8.58 -9.83 -15.61
N GLY A 378 8.42 -11.15 -15.47
CA GLY A 378 7.96 -11.77 -14.23
C GLY A 378 8.88 -11.52 -13.03
N THR A 379 10.20 -11.64 -13.23
CA THR A 379 11.22 -11.46 -12.18
C THR A 379 11.30 -10.01 -11.72
N PHE A 380 11.35 -9.06 -12.66
CA PHE A 380 11.39 -7.64 -12.34
C PHE A 380 10.10 -7.14 -11.69
N ILE A 381 8.93 -7.62 -12.13
CA ILE A 381 7.64 -7.27 -11.51
C ILE A 381 7.58 -7.76 -10.05
N GLY A 382 8.06 -8.98 -9.77
CA GLY A 382 8.11 -9.53 -8.41
C GLY A 382 9.06 -8.76 -7.50
N LEU A 383 10.27 -8.49 -7.98
CA LEU A 383 11.30 -7.73 -7.25
C LEU A 383 10.88 -6.28 -7.00
N TRP A 384 10.23 -5.66 -7.99
CA TRP A 384 9.63 -4.34 -7.87
C TRP A 384 8.56 -4.30 -6.78
N GLY A 385 7.58 -5.21 -6.82
CA GLY A 385 6.52 -5.27 -5.82
C GLY A 385 7.04 -5.49 -4.41
N LEU A 386 8.15 -6.23 -4.27
CA LEU A 386 8.84 -6.43 -3.00
C LEU A 386 9.57 -5.16 -2.53
N ALA A 387 10.33 -4.52 -3.41
CA ALA A 387 11.02 -3.26 -3.13
C ALA A 387 10.05 -2.16 -2.72
N GLN A 388 8.91 -2.05 -3.44
CA GLN A 388 7.85 -1.10 -3.11
C GLN A 388 7.21 -1.37 -1.75
N ALA A 389 6.95 -2.64 -1.42
CA ALA A 389 6.39 -3.01 -0.12
C ALA A 389 7.36 -2.65 1.01
N TYR A 390 8.65 -2.97 0.88
CA TYR A 390 9.65 -2.59 1.87
C TYR A 390 9.81 -1.08 1.98
N ALA A 391 9.90 -0.36 0.85
CA ALA A 391 10.02 1.09 0.84
C ALA A 391 8.84 1.75 1.57
N ARG A 392 7.60 1.30 1.32
CA ARG A 392 6.41 1.79 2.02
C ARG A 392 6.40 1.39 3.50
N GLY A 393 6.74 0.14 3.83
CA GLY A 393 6.83 -0.32 5.22
C GLY A 393 7.82 0.51 6.03
N PHE A 394 9.05 0.68 5.51
CA PHE A 394 10.05 1.54 6.11
C PHE A 394 9.61 2.99 6.18
N ALA A 395 8.89 3.51 5.18
CA ALA A 395 8.34 4.86 5.23
C ALA A 395 7.35 5.05 6.37
N THR A 396 6.43 4.10 6.58
CA THR A 396 5.49 4.16 7.71
C THR A 396 6.24 4.19 9.03
N VAL A 397 7.18 3.26 9.26
CA VAL A 397 7.96 3.18 10.50
C VAL A 397 8.83 4.43 10.70
N ALA A 398 9.50 4.90 9.64
CA ALA A 398 10.33 6.10 9.69
C ALA A 398 9.48 7.36 9.94
N GLY A 399 8.28 7.46 9.37
CA GLY A 399 7.36 8.58 9.62
C GLY A 399 7.01 8.73 11.09
N GLY A 400 6.60 7.65 11.76
CA GLY A 400 6.35 7.67 13.21
C GLY A 400 7.62 7.85 14.04
N GLY A 401 8.74 7.26 13.63
CA GLY A 401 10.04 7.45 14.27
C GLY A 401 10.53 8.90 14.21
N LEU A 402 10.39 9.55 13.06
CA LEU A 402 10.71 10.96 12.86
C LEU A 402 9.77 11.85 13.66
N LEU A 403 8.47 11.53 13.73
CA LEU A 403 7.52 12.24 14.55
C LEU A 403 7.91 12.18 16.05
N SER A 404 8.27 11.00 16.56
CA SER A 404 8.78 10.86 17.93
C SER A 404 10.12 11.60 18.14
N LEU A 405 11.03 11.55 17.17
CA LEU A 405 12.32 12.24 17.24
C LEU A 405 12.15 13.77 17.30
N PHE A 406 11.38 14.34 16.37
CA PHE A 406 11.07 15.77 16.38
C PHE A 406 10.23 16.16 17.60
N GLY A 407 9.35 15.28 18.05
CA GLY A 407 8.64 15.43 19.32
C GLY A 407 9.57 15.64 20.51
N GLY A 408 10.69 14.92 20.57
CA GLY A 408 11.73 15.13 21.58
C GLY A 408 12.40 16.51 21.49
N PHE A 409 12.65 17.02 20.28
CA PHE A 409 13.23 18.36 20.08
C PHE A 409 12.26 19.50 20.43
N PHE A 410 10.97 19.32 20.14
CA PHE A 410 9.93 20.32 20.41
C PHE A 410 9.22 20.12 21.77
N GLY A 411 9.66 19.15 22.58
CA GLY A 411 9.13 18.85 23.92
C GLY A 411 7.79 18.09 23.95
N ASN A 412 7.11 17.94 22.81
CA ASN A 412 5.89 17.16 22.68
C ASN A 412 5.76 16.59 21.25
N GLN A 413 5.47 15.28 21.12
CA GLN A 413 5.22 14.63 19.82
C GLN A 413 4.00 15.19 19.08
N ASN A 414 3.02 15.73 19.82
CA ASN A 414 1.82 16.33 19.24
C ASN A 414 1.98 17.82 18.90
N SER A 415 3.20 18.35 18.94
CA SER A 415 3.47 19.73 18.55
C SER A 415 3.39 19.94 17.04
N TYR A 416 2.90 21.11 16.61
CA TYR A 416 2.92 21.52 15.22
C TYR A 416 4.33 21.38 14.59
N GLY A 417 5.37 21.79 15.32
CA GLY A 417 6.76 21.74 14.85
C GLY A 417 7.23 20.32 14.51
N ALA A 418 6.82 19.32 15.28
CA ALA A 418 7.14 17.92 15.01
C ALA A 418 6.51 17.43 13.71
N TYR A 419 5.19 17.64 13.55
CA TYR A 419 4.47 17.27 12.33
C TYR A 419 4.98 18.00 11.08
N ALA A 420 5.16 19.32 11.17
CA ALA A 420 5.65 20.14 10.06
C ALA A 420 7.04 19.69 9.59
N SER A 421 7.93 19.35 10.53
CA SER A 421 9.28 18.85 10.21
C SER A 421 9.24 17.55 9.41
N VAL A 422 8.32 16.63 9.73
CA VAL A 422 8.12 15.40 8.94
C VAL A 422 7.66 15.73 7.52
N PHE A 423 6.63 16.57 7.35
CA PHE A 423 6.12 16.93 6.03
C PHE A 423 7.15 17.68 5.18
N LEU A 424 7.97 18.56 5.78
CA LEU A 424 9.03 19.27 5.06
C LEU A 424 10.16 18.34 4.63
N LEU A 425 10.59 17.42 5.50
CA LEU A 425 11.56 16.39 5.15
C LEU A 425 11.03 15.48 4.04
N GLN A 426 9.75 15.13 4.12
CA GLN A 426 9.06 14.37 3.09
C GLN A 426 9.06 15.09 1.73
N ALA A 427 8.69 16.37 1.71
CA ALA A 427 8.68 17.19 0.52
C ALA A 427 10.09 17.27 -0.11
N PHE A 428 11.12 17.47 0.70
CA PHE A 428 12.51 17.47 0.25
C PHE A 428 12.90 16.13 -0.38
N GLY A 429 12.62 15.01 0.31
CA GLY A 429 12.91 13.67 -0.21
C GLY A 429 12.23 13.39 -1.56
N LEU A 430 10.98 13.85 -1.72
CA LEU A 430 10.22 13.64 -2.95
C LEU A 430 10.71 14.51 -4.11
N LEU A 431 11.13 15.76 -3.85
CA LEU A 431 11.81 16.60 -4.84
C LEU A 431 13.14 15.98 -5.26
N LEU A 432 13.94 15.53 -4.30
CA LEU A 432 15.21 14.87 -4.56
C LEU A 432 15.01 13.62 -5.42
N ALA A 433 14.07 12.75 -5.07
CA ALA A 433 13.73 11.56 -5.85
C ALA A 433 13.29 11.91 -7.28
N GLY A 434 12.43 12.93 -7.43
CA GLY A 434 11.99 13.42 -8.73
C GLY A 434 13.15 13.92 -9.62
N ILE A 435 14.08 14.69 -9.05
CA ILE A 435 15.26 15.19 -9.77
C ILE A 435 16.19 14.03 -10.14
N LEU A 436 16.40 13.08 -9.24
CA LEU A 436 17.24 11.91 -9.51
C LEU A 436 16.66 11.01 -10.62
N LEU A 437 15.33 10.96 -10.79
CA LEU A 437 14.69 10.27 -11.90
C LEU A 437 15.06 10.85 -13.27
N LEU A 438 15.32 12.15 -13.37
CA LEU A 438 15.77 12.77 -14.63
C LEU A 438 17.17 12.32 -15.05
N ARG A 439 18.00 11.90 -14.10
CA ARG A 439 19.35 11.39 -14.37
C ARG A 439 19.37 9.91 -14.75
N VAL A 440 18.22 9.24 -14.75
CA VAL A 440 18.10 7.86 -15.19
C VAL A 440 18.14 7.83 -16.71
N ASP A 441 19.23 7.32 -17.28
CA ASP A 441 19.33 7.07 -18.72
C ASP A 441 18.55 5.79 -19.11
N THR A 442 17.32 5.98 -19.60
CA THR A 442 16.44 4.87 -19.97
C THR A 442 16.98 4.02 -21.13
N ALA A 443 17.74 4.63 -22.05
CA ALA A 443 18.29 3.92 -23.21
C ALA A 443 19.43 3.00 -22.80
N LEU A 444 20.31 3.49 -21.93
CA LEU A 444 21.44 2.71 -21.39
C LEU A 444 20.95 1.55 -20.51
N PHE A 445 19.85 1.75 -19.76
CA PHE A 445 19.23 0.68 -18.98
C PHE A 445 18.69 -0.43 -19.88
N GLN A 446 17.91 -0.08 -20.91
CA GLN A 446 17.36 -1.07 -21.84
C GLN A 446 18.46 -1.85 -22.58
N GLN A 447 19.51 -1.16 -23.02
CA GLN A 447 20.63 -1.78 -23.72
C GLN A 447 21.39 -2.78 -22.83
N ARG A 448 21.57 -2.46 -21.54
CA ARG A 448 22.29 -3.34 -20.61
C ARG A 448 21.46 -4.54 -20.17
N VAL A 449 20.15 -4.36 -19.95
CA VAL A 449 19.24 -5.50 -19.70
C VAL A 449 19.24 -6.46 -20.88
N GLN A 450 19.27 -5.97 -22.12
CA GLN A 450 19.38 -6.82 -23.31
C GLN A 450 20.71 -7.56 -23.39
N ARG A 451 21.84 -6.94 -23.04
CA ARG A 451 23.15 -7.63 -22.99
C ARG A 451 23.19 -8.71 -21.92
N ALA A 452 22.75 -8.40 -20.70
CA ALA A 452 22.70 -9.39 -19.61
C ALA A 452 21.84 -10.60 -19.98
N LEU A 453 20.77 -10.39 -20.75
CA LEU A 453 19.96 -11.49 -21.32
C LEU A 453 20.73 -12.31 -22.36
N GLY A 454 21.48 -11.65 -23.24
CA GLY A 454 22.35 -12.33 -24.20
C GLY A 454 23.40 -13.22 -23.53
N ASP A 455 24.03 -12.71 -22.47
CA ASP A 455 25.08 -13.43 -21.73
C ASP A 455 24.51 -14.64 -20.97
N LEU A 456 23.33 -14.51 -20.36
CA LEU A 456 22.64 -15.62 -19.69
C LEU A 456 22.18 -16.70 -20.68
N LEU A 457 21.70 -16.31 -21.86
CA LEU A 457 21.31 -17.26 -22.90
C LEU A 457 22.52 -17.97 -23.52
N ALA A 458 23.68 -17.31 -23.60
CA ALA A 458 24.92 -17.92 -24.05
C ALA A 458 25.45 -18.95 -23.04
N LEU A 459 25.39 -18.65 -21.74
CA LEU A 459 25.74 -19.59 -20.66
C LEU A 459 24.87 -20.85 -20.64
N ASP A 460 23.59 -20.75 -21.04
CA ASP A 460 22.67 -21.88 -21.16
C ASP A 460 22.85 -22.70 -22.45
N LEU A 461 23.56 -22.16 -23.47
CA LEU A 461 23.90 -22.89 -24.71
C LEU A 461 25.20 -23.69 -24.58
N ASP A 462 26.06 -23.30 -23.64
CA ASP A 462 27.34 -23.95 -23.34
C ASP A 462 27.23 -25.03 -22.22
N ALA A 463 26.04 -25.22 -21.63
CA ALA A 463 25.73 -26.20 -20.57
C ALA A 463 24.78 -27.29 -21.06
#